data_AF-A0A498FI88-F1
#
_entry.id   AF-A0A498FI88-F1
#
_cell.length_a   1.000
_cell.length_b   1.000
_cell.length_c   1.000
_cell.angle_alpha   90.00
_cell.angle_beta   90.00
_cell.angle_gamma   90.00
#
_symmetry.space_group_name_H-M   'P 1'
#
loop_
_entity.id
_entity.type
_entity.pdbx_description
1 polymer ?
#
loop_
_entity_poly.entity_id
_entity_poly.type
_entity_poly.pdbx_seq_one_letter_code
_entity_poly.pdbx_strand_id
1 'polypeptide(L)'
;MTHENASTAGRRDPPAADATTDERRTVRDGAGAAPPPTVETEEAVRSDGGGDAQGFKAELYVRANAPAPGRVRRVVDRMDDLAADGRLDGYVVHAVPPEVNLSERSTATAATNVRGLLDVADRLGGEDRHRYPFRIVSRHSAITDETTEVFLLPALCLLLYDGSDLVDLAPCHGRDGTWHIEDCLSVVDRAASEPSREEPEDAAERGEPTRSGDDFTPIGPLGTEGE
;
A
#
# COMPACT_ATOMS: atom_id res chain seq x y z
N MET A 1 70.64 28.37 -35.65
CA MET A 1 70.36 28.95 -36.99
C MET A 1 69.31 28.04 -37.60
N THR A 2 68.06 28.43 -37.84
CA THR A 2 67.48 29.75 -38.08
C THR A 2 65.98 29.69 -37.76
N HIS A 3 65.46 30.84 -37.33
CA HIS A 3 64.04 31.17 -37.14
C HIS A 3 63.18 30.87 -38.38
N GLU A 4 61.89 30.57 -38.18
CA GLU A 4 60.84 31.49 -38.66
C GLU A 4 59.48 31.21 -38.00
N ASN A 5 58.83 32.31 -37.64
CA ASN A 5 57.59 32.47 -36.90
C ASN A 5 56.78 33.48 -37.74
N ALA A 6 55.55 33.18 -38.14
CA ALA A 6 54.60 34.16 -38.69
C ALA A 6 53.17 33.61 -38.50
N SER A 7 52.35 34.20 -37.63
CA SER A 7 51.41 35.32 -37.93
C SER A 7 50.26 34.85 -38.84
N THR A 8 49.00 34.91 -38.44
CA THR A 8 48.21 36.15 -38.53
C THR A 8 46.89 36.03 -37.75
N ALA A 9 46.57 37.07 -36.98
CA ALA A 9 45.31 37.27 -36.27
C ALA A 9 44.18 37.72 -37.23
N GLY A 10 43.01 37.10 -37.12
CA GLY A 10 41.77 37.49 -37.81
C GLY A 10 40.78 38.14 -36.84
N ARG A 11 40.38 39.37 -37.17
CA ARG A 11 39.54 40.30 -36.40
C ARG A 11 38.13 39.77 -36.09
N ARG A 12 37.63 40.18 -34.94
CA ARG A 12 36.20 40.24 -34.56
C ARG A 12 35.56 41.46 -35.23
N ASP A 13 34.35 41.28 -35.75
CA ASP A 13 33.30 42.31 -35.79
C ASP A 13 31.91 41.61 -35.72
N PRO A 14 30.98 42.08 -34.87
CA PRO A 14 29.61 41.55 -34.77
C PRO A 14 28.61 42.38 -35.60
N PRO A 15 27.55 41.77 -36.17
CA PRO A 15 26.41 42.55 -36.63
C PRO A 15 25.36 42.73 -35.52
N ALA A 16 25.07 44.00 -35.23
CA ALA A 16 23.86 44.45 -34.57
C ALA A 16 22.73 44.63 -35.60
N ALA A 17 21.49 44.33 -35.20
CA ALA A 17 20.32 45.22 -35.28
C ALA A 17 18.98 44.45 -35.42
N ASP A 18 18.08 44.81 -34.51
CA ASP A 18 16.64 45.02 -34.67
C ASP A 18 15.71 43.93 -35.20
N ALA A 19 14.83 43.47 -34.30
CA ALA A 19 13.40 43.36 -34.60
C ALA A 19 12.58 43.49 -33.30
N THR A 20 12.05 44.69 -33.09
CA THR A 20 10.89 44.95 -32.22
C THR A 20 9.65 44.30 -32.82
N THR A 21 8.88 43.55 -32.01
CA THR A 21 7.43 43.36 -32.24
C THR A 21 6.74 43.21 -30.89
N ASP A 22 6.14 44.32 -30.47
CA ASP A 22 5.06 44.41 -29.50
C ASP A 22 3.77 44.25 -30.29
N GLU A 23 2.93 43.26 -29.97
CA GLU A 23 1.47 43.42 -30.12
C GLU A 23 0.73 42.63 -29.04
N ARG A 24 0.04 43.42 -28.23
CA ARG A 24 -0.96 43.07 -27.22
C ARG A 24 -2.04 42.15 -27.78
N ARG A 25 -2.44 41.14 -27.00
CA ARG A 25 -3.84 40.68 -26.99
C ARG A 25 -4.31 40.36 -25.58
N THR A 26 -5.10 41.30 -25.07
CA THR A 26 -5.92 41.24 -23.88
C THR A 26 -7.07 40.24 -24.01
N VAL A 27 -7.33 39.58 -22.88
CA VAL A 27 -8.65 39.21 -22.32
C VAL A 27 -9.49 38.20 -23.11
N ARG A 28 -9.63 37.01 -22.51
CA ARG A 28 -10.90 36.28 -22.52
C ARG A 28 -11.27 35.89 -21.09
N ASP A 29 -12.39 36.44 -20.68
CA ASP A 29 -13.24 36.06 -19.57
C ASP A 29 -13.50 34.55 -19.48
N GLY A 30 -13.54 34.08 -18.23
CA GLY A 30 -14.74 33.43 -17.70
C GLY A 30 -15.13 32.06 -18.27
N ALA A 31 -14.62 31.01 -17.64
CA ALA A 31 -15.40 29.79 -17.42
C ALA A 31 -14.99 29.22 -16.06
N GLY A 32 -15.94 29.23 -15.12
CA GLY A 32 -15.72 28.89 -13.73
C GLY A 32 -15.02 27.54 -13.56
N ALA A 33 -13.80 27.58 -13.03
CA ALA A 33 -13.26 26.44 -12.33
C ALA A 33 -14.18 26.23 -11.13
N ALA A 34 -15.02 25.21 -11.20
CA ALA A 34 -15.74 24.72 -10.03
C ALA A 34 -14.72 24.58 -8.88
N PRO A 35 -15.05 25.02 -7.66
CA PRO A 35 -14.17 24.79 -6.53
C PRO A 35 -13.83 23.29 -6.49
N PRO A 36 -12.58 22.91 -6.19
CA PRO A 36 -12.27 21.51 -5.94
C PRO A 36 -13.27 21.00 -4.89
N PRO A 37 -13.77 19.76 -5.01
CA PRO A 37 -14.61 19.21 -3.96
C PRO A 37 -13.79 19.31 -2.67
N THR A 38 -14.29 20.11 -1.73
CA THR A 38 -13.85 20.07 -0.34
C THR A 38 -14.19 18.66 0.11
N VAL A 39 -13.21 17.76 0.02
CA VAL A 39 -13.29 16.47 0.70
C VAL A 39 -13.13 16.86 2.15
N GLU A 40 -14.26 17.15 2.79
CA GLU A 40 -14.33 17.25 4.23
C GLU A 40 -13.73 15.96 4.76
N THR A 41 -12.67 16.11 5.53
CA THR A 41 -12.02 14.99 6.22
C THR A 41 -13.01 14.54 7.28
N GLU A 42 -14.01 13.78 6.89
CA GLU A 42 -14.86 13.08 7.83
C GLU A 42 -13.99 11.99 8.45
N GLU A 43 -13.45 12.29 9.64
CA GLU A 43 -13.06 11.29 10.61
C GLU A 43 -14.30 10.43 10.89
N ALA A 44 -14.49 9.36 10.11
CA ALA A 44 -15.34 8.26 10.50
C ALA A 44 -14.60 7.45 11.57
N VAL A 45 -14.46 8.02 12.77
CA VAL A 45 -14.12 7.26 13.97
C VAL A 45 -15.36 6.46 14.34
N ARG A 46 -15.39 5.19 13.91
CA ARG A 46 -16.15 4.15 14.58
C ARG A 46 -15.18 3.04 14.96
N SER A 47 -14.90 2.92 16.25
CA SER A 47 -15.00 1.64 16.97
C SER A 47 -14.59 1.77 18.43
N ASP A 48 -15.56 1.54 19.31
CA ASP A 48 -15.38 1.06 20.68
C ASP A 48 -15.70 -0.44 20.63
N GLY A 49 -14.74 -1.30 20.99
CA GLY A 49 -14.91 -2.75 20.96
C GLY A 49 -13.62 -3.51 20.72
N GLY A 50 -12.77 -3.60 21.75
CA GLY A 50 -11.58 -4.44 21.76
C GLY A 50 -11.94 -5.92 21.89
N GLY A 51 -11.76 -6.65 20.80
CA GLY A 51 -11.53 -8.09 20.75
C GLY A 51 -10.60 -8.33 19.58
N ASP A 52 -9.84 -9.42 19.57
CA ASP A 52 -9.06 -9.87 18.42
C ASP A 52 -10.00 -10.10 17.23
N ALA A 53 -10.33 -9.02 16.53
CA ALA A 53 -11.32 -8.99 15.46
C ALA A 53 -10.67 -9.60 14.23
N GLN A 54 -11.00 -10.86 13.99
CA GLN A 54 -10.83 -11.47 12.67
C GLN A 54 -11.69 -10.68 11.70
N GLY A 55 -11.04 -10.07 10.71
CA GLY A 55 -11.74 -9.22 9.75
C GLY A 55 -10.79 -8.25 9.06
N PHE A 56 -11.15 -7.94 7.81
CA PHE A 56 -10.31 -7.11 6.97
C PHE A 56 -10.52 -5.63 7.28
N LYS A 57 -9.41 -4.89 7.43
CA LYS A 57 -9.41 -3.42 7.51
C LYS A 57 -8.59 -2.84 6.38
N ALA A 58 -9.02 -1.71 5.82
CA ALA A 58 -8.31 -1.07 4.73
C ALA A 58 -7.91 0.38 5.02
N GLU A 59 -6.76 0.80 4.50
CA GLU A 59 -6.32 2.20 4.49
C GLU A 59 -6.02 2.65 3.06
N LEU A 60 -6.74 3.66 2.58
CA LEU A 60 -6.59 4.22 1.24
C LEU A 60 -5.91 5.58 1.30
N TYR A 61 -4.71 5.67 0.73
CA TYR A 61 -3.94 6.90 0.61
C TYR A 61 -4.18 7.51 -0.78
N VAL A 62 -4.72 8.73 -0.80
CA VAL A 62 -5.09 9.48 -2.00
C VAL A 62 -4.21 10.70 -2.13
N ARG A 63 -3.51 10.81 -3.24
CA ARG A 63 -2.71 12.00 -3.53
C ARG A 63 -3.63 13.21 -3.73
N ALA A 64 -3.40 14.30 -2.99
CA ALA A 64 -4.28 15.49 -2.99
C ALA A 64 -4.53 16.07 -4.40
N ASN A 65 -3.53 15.96 -5.29
CA ASN A 65 -3.63 16.38 -6.70
C ASN A 65 -3.75 15.17 -7.65
N ALA A 66 -4.46 14.13 -7.26
CA ALA A 66 -4.67 12.95 -8.10
C ALA A 66 -5.48 13.33 -9.35
N PRO A 67 -5.01 13.00 -10.57
CA PRO A 67 -5.68 13.39 -11.81
C PRO A 67 -6.96 12.59 -12.13
N ALA A 68 -7.47 11.78 -11.21
CA ALA A 68 -8.51 10.79 -11.49
C ALA A 68 -9.59 10.68 -10.39
N PRO A 69 -10.39 11.74 -10.15
CA PRO A 69 -11.44 11.73 -9.11
C PRO A 69 -12.46 10.60 -9.31
N GLY A 70 -12.80 10.27 -10.57
CA GLY A 70 -13.70 9.16 -10.89
C GLY A 70 -13.09 7.77 -10.62
N ARG A 71 -11.76 7.64 -10.51
CA ARG A 71 -11.14 6.39 -10.04
C ARG A 71 -11.18 6.32 -8.52
N VAL A 72 -10.89 7.42 -7.82
CA VAL A 72 -10.98 7.48 -6.35
C VAL A 72 -12.38 7.09 -5.90
N ARG A 73 -13.40 7.73 -6.47
CA ARG A 73 -14.80 7.44 -6.15
C ARG A 73 -15.16 5.97 -6.34
N ARG A 74 -14.77 5.36 -7.47
CA ARG A 74 -15.05 3.93 -7.70
C ARG A 74 -14.40 3.00 -6.68
N VAL A 75 -13.20 3.32 -6.21
CA VAL A 75 -12.53 2.54 -5.16
C VAL A 75 -13.25 2.71 -3.83
N VAL A 76 -13.61 3.94 -3.46
CA VAL A 76 -14.36 4.22 -2.23
C VAL A 76 -15.74 3.57 -2.25
N ASP A 77 -16.52 3.75 -3.33
CA ASP A 77 -17.83 3.11 -3.51
C ASP A 77 -17.72 1.58 -3.35
N ARG A 78 -16.64 0.96 -3.87
CA ARG A 78 -16.40 -0.47 -3.71
C ARG A 78 -16.07 -0.87 -2.26
N MET A 79 -15.32 -0.05 -1.53
CA MET A 79 -15.01 -0.29 -0.13
C MET A 79 -16.25 -0.11 0.76
N ASP A 80 -17.12 0.85 0.43
CA ASP A 80 -18.45 1.01 1.05
C ASP A 80 -19.32 -0.23 0.86
N ASP A 81 -19.39 -0.77 -0.36
CA ASP A 81 -20.13 -2.01 -0.63
C ASP A 81 -19.59 -3.18 0.23
N LEU A 82 -18.27 -3.35 0.30
CA LEU A 82 -17.64 -4.42 1.10
C LEU A 82 -17.89 -4.24 2.61
N ALA A 83 -17.89 -3.00 3.10
CA ALA A 83 -18.18 -2.72 4.49
C ALA A 83 -19.67 -2.92 4.82
N ALA A 84 -20.57 -2.53 3.92
CA ALA A 84 -22.01 -2.75 4.06
C ALA A 84 -22.38 -4.24 4.09
N ASP A 85 -21.65 -5.07 3.34
CA ASP A 85 -21.77 -6.52 3.32
C ASP A 85 -21.09 -7.20 4.53
N GLY A 86 -20.44 -6.44 5.42
CA GLY A 86 -19.73 -6.97 6.59
C GLY A 86 -18.46 -7.75 6.24
N ARG A 87 -17.91 -7.57 5.04
CA ARG A 87 -16.66 -8.21 4.57
C ARG A 87 -15.42 -7.39 4.91
N LEU A 88 -15.63 -6.09 5.14
CA LEU A 88 -14.61 -5.15 5.57
C LEU A 88 -15.10 -4.52 6.88
N ASP A 89 -14.32 -4.69 7.95
CA ASP A 89 -14.64 -4.16 9.28
C ASP A 89 -14.66 -2.63 9.29
N GLY A 90 -13.92 -2.03 8.37
CA GLY A 90 -13.93 -0.61 8.12
C GLY A 90 -12.74 -0.17 7.28
N TYR A 91 -12.76 1.11 6.92
CA TYR A 91 -11.66 1.70 6.20
C TYR A 91 -11.44 3.17 6.54
N VAL A 92 -10.22 3.65 6.26
CA VAL A 92 -9.84 5.06 6.41
C VAL A 92 -9.26 5.58 5.11
N VAL A 93 -9.63 6.81 4.73
CA VAL A 93 -9.09 7.48 3.55
C VAL A 93 -8.20 8.65 3.97
N HIS A 94 -6.95 8.62 3.56
CA HIS A 94 -5.95 9.64 3.86
C HIS A 94 -5.65 10.50 2.63
N ALA A 95 -5.85 11.81 2.73
CA ALA A 95 -5.34 12.75 1.75
C ALA A 95 -3.85 13.05 2.05
N VAL A 96 -2.98 12.81 1.05
CA VAL A 96 -1.53 12.94 1.19
C VAL A 96 -0.93 13.88 0.15
N PRO A 97 0.16 14.60 0.47
CA PRO A 97 0.88 15.39 -0.52
C PRO A 97 1.48 14.47 -1.62
N PRO A 98 1.82 15.01 -2.79
CA PRO A 98 2.43 14.22 -3.86
C PRO A 98 3.81 13.68 -3.51
N GLU A 99 4.51 14.38 -2.63
CA GLU A 99 5.87 14.08 -2.22
C GLU A 99 5.97 14.29 -0.71
N VAL A 100 6.65 13.37 -0.02
CA VAL A 100 6.97 13.52 1.41
C VAL A 100 8.47 13.50 1.58
N ASN A 101 9.00 14.55 2.21
CA ASN A 101 10.40 14.64 2.57
C ASN A 101 10.69 13.68 3.74
N LEU A 102 11.55 12.70 3.55
CA LEU A 102 11.90 11.71 4.59
C LEU A 102 12.78 12.32 5.70
N SER A 103 13.46 13.43 5.43
CA SER A 103 14.22 14.17 6.45
C SER A 103 13.30 14.97 7.39
N GLU A 104 12.05 15.22 6.99
CA GLU A 104 11.05 15.99 7.76
C GLU A 104 10.04 15.10 8.50
N ARG A 105 10.30 13.79 8.61
CA ARG A 105 9.47 12.74 9.25
C ARG A 105 8.85 13.12 10.61
N SER A 106 9.37 14.14 11.28
CA SER A 106 9.05 14.47 12.68
C SER A 106 8.09 15.64 12.91
N THR A 107 7.69 16.45 11.90
CA THR A 107 7.09 17.78 12.22
C THR A 107 5.79 18.20 11.52
N ALA A 108 5.27 17.48 10.52
CA ALA A 108 4.08 17.92 9.78
C ALA A 108 2.89 16.97 9.92
N THR A 109 1.66 17.50 9.89
CA THR A 109 0.39 16.74 9.77
C THR A 109 0.42 15.76 8.59
N ALA A 110 1.13 16.12 7.52
CA ALA A 110 1.37 15.23 6.38
C ALA A 110 2.12 13.94 6.77
N ALA A 111 3.05 14.00 7.74
CA ALA A 111 3.77 12.83 8.25
C ALA A 111 2.84 11.90 9.06
N THR A 112 1.85 12.43 9.77
CA THR A 112 0.82 11.61 10.43
C THR A 112 -0.01 10.86 9.40
N ASN A 113 -0.43 11.54 8.33
CA ASN A 113 -1.24 10.94 7.25
C ASN A 113 -0.48 9.97 6.35
N VAL A 114 0.85 9.87 6.45
CA VAL A 114 1.64 8.85 5.73
C VAL A 114 2.34 7.88 6.67
N ARG A 115 2.07 7.94 7.98
CA ARG A 115 2.78 7.14 8.99
C ARG A 115 2.60 5.65 8.75
N GLY A 116 1.38 5.18 8.50
CA GLY A 116 1.13 3.76 8.20
C GLY A 116 1.91 3.29 6.98
N LEU A 117 2.01 4.13 5.95
CA LEU A 117 2.79 3.81 4.76
C LEU A 117 4.30 3.79 5.00
N LEU A 118 4.82 4.70 5.83
CA LEU A 118 6.23 4.70 6.24
C LEU A 118 6.56 3.50 7.12
N ASP A 119 5.67 3.13 8.04
CA ASP A 119 5.81 1.94 8.88
C ASP A 119 5.83 0.67 8.00
N VAL A 120 5.00 0.60 6.96
CA VAL A 120 5.05 -0.49 5.96
C VAL A 120 6.36 -0.48 5.17
N ALA A 121 6.84 0.70 4.75
CA ALA A 121 8.11 0.82 4.05
C ALA A 121 9.30 0.33 4.90
N ASP A 122 9.30 0.66 6.20
CA ASP A 122 10.33 0.22 7.13
C ASP A 122 10.23 -1.30 7.42
N ARG A 123 9.02 -1.84 7.59
CA ARG A 123 8.78 -3.29 7.81
C ARG A 123 9.17 -4.15 6.62
N LEU A 124 8.82 -3.71 5.42
CA LEU A 124 9.14 -4.44 4.19
C LEU A 124 10.57 -4.17 3.72
N GLY A 125 11.32 -3.28 4.38
CA GLY A 125 12.65 -2.85 3.96
C GLY A 125 13.61 -4.01 3.73
N GLY A 126 14.03 -4.23 2.48
CA GLY A 126 14.89 -5.36 2.09
C GLY A 126 15.06 -5.49 0.56
N GLU A 127 15.27 -6.72 0.06
CA GLU A 127 15.46 -7.02 -1.37
C GLU A 127 14.19 -6.85 -2.23
N ASP A 128 13.02 -6.68 -1.60
CA ASP A 128 11.72 -6.61 -2.26
C ASP A 128 11.25 -5.18 -2.60
N ARG A 129 12.16 -4.21 -2.72
CA ARG A 129 11.77 -2.80 -2.96
C ARG A 129 10.97 -2.56 -4.24
N HIS A 130 11.08 -3.47 -5.20
CA HIS A 130 10.31 -3.43 -6.45
C HIS A 130 8.82 -3.72 -6.26
N ARG A 131 8.46 -4.33 -5.12
CA ARG A 131 7.07 -4.57 -4.71
C ARG A 131 6.43 -3.36 -4.05
N TYR A 132 7.11 -2.21 -3.95
CA TYR A 132 6.46 -1.03 -3.37
C TYR A 132 5.57 -0.29 -4.38
N PRO A 133 4.43 0.26 -3.92
CA PRO A 133 3.67 1.24 -4.66
C PRO A 133 4.47 2.52 -4.85
N PHE A 134 5.29 2.85 -3.86
CA PHE A 134 6.00 4.11 -3.75
C PHE A 134 7.46 4.00 -4.19
N ARG A 135 8.04 5.15 -4.52
CA ARG A 135 9.46 5.27 -4.86
C ARG A 135 10.15 6.20 -3.88
N ILE A 136 11.33 5.83 -3.43
CA ILE A 136 12.22 6.72 -2.70
C ILE A 136 13.26 7.23 -3.70
N VAL A 137 13.33 8.54 -3.88
CA VAL A 137 14.28 9.17 -4.82
C VAL A 137 15.10 10.23 -4.10
N SER A 138 16.38 10.34 -4.44
CA SER A 138 17.22 11.43 -3.96
C SER A 138 17.02 12.67 -4.84
N ARG A 139 16.72 13.80 -4.23
CA ARG A 139 16.63 15.13 -4.87
C ARG A 139 17.76 16.01 -4.37
N HIS A 140 18.59 16.49 -5.30
CA HIS A 140 19.59 17.51 -5.01
C HIS A 140 19.00 18.90 -5.27
N SER A 141 19.19 19.80 -4.31
CA SER A 141 18.84 21.21 -4.38
C SER A 141 20.07 22.01 -4.78
N ALA A 142 20.09 22.56 -5.99
CA ALA A 142 21.20 23.41 -6.44
C ALA A 142 21.31 24.75 -5.67
N ILE A 143 20.25 25.15 -4.96
CA ILE A 143 20.21 26.41 -4.20
C ILE A 143 20.84 26.24 -2.82
N THR A 144 20.50 25.15 -2.13
CA THR A 144 21.00 24.87 -0.77
C THR A 144 22.20 23.91 -0.76
N ASP A 145 22.54 23.32 -1.90
CA ASP A 145 23.52 22.24 -2.07
C ASP A 145 23.24 21.00 -1.21
N GLU A 146 21.97 20.80 -0.83
CA GLU A 146 21.53 19.68 -0.01
C GLU A 146 20.93 18.58 -0.87
N THR A 147 21.18 17.33 -0.47
CA THR A 147 20.50 16.15 -1.03
C THR A 147 19.51 15.63 0.00
N THR A 148 18.28 15.42 -0.44
CA THR A 148 17.18 14.95 0.39
C THR A 148 16.54 13.72 -0.24
N GLU A 149 16.12 12.75 0.59
CA GLU A 149 15.31 11.63 0.13
C GLU A 149 13.82 11.99 0.16
N VAL A 150 13.18 11.77 -0.98
CA VAL A 150 11.77 12.10 -1.20
C VAL A 150 11.01 10.82 -1.47
N PHE A 151 9.92 10.65 -0.74
CA PHE A 151 8.98 9.56 -0.88
C PHE A 151 7.87 9.97 -1.85
N LEU A 152 7.80 9.28 -2.98
CA LEU A 152 6.84 9.53 -4.06
C LEU A 152 5.72 8.49 -4.03
N LEU A 153 4.50 8.98 -3.81
CA LEU A 153 3.30 8.16 -3.81
C LEU A 153 2.67 8.04 -5.20
N PRO A 154 2.09 6.87 -5.54
CA PRO A 154 1.09 6.77 -6.60
C PRO A 154 -0.08 7.74 -6.37
N ALA A 155 -0.92 7.89 -7.40
CA ALA A 155 -2.16 8.64 -7.25
C ALA A 155 -3.08 8.03 -6.18
N LEU A 156 -3.07 6.70 -6.04
CA LEU A 156 -3.84 5.91 -5.07
C LEU A 156 -2.98 4.76 -4.57
N CYS A 157 -2.99 4.52 -3.26
CA CYS A 157 -2.32 3.41 -2.60
C CYS A 157 -3.25 2.81 -1.54
N LEU A 158 -3.47 1.50 -1.57
CA LEU A 158 -4.31 0.75 -0.64
C LEU A 158 -3.41 -0.16 0.20
N LEU A 159 -3.61 -0.17 1.51
CA LEU A 159 -3.07 -1.15 2.44
C LEU A 159 -4.24 -1.96 2.98
N LEU A 160 -4.11 -3.28 2.97
CA LEU A 160 -5.12 -4.22 3.47
C LEU A 160 -4.54 -5.00 4.64
N TYR A 161 -5.28 -5.01 5.74
CA TYR A 161 -4.94 -5.68 6.97
C TYR A 161 -5.97 -6.76 7.29
N ASP A 162 -5.52 -7.86 7.88
CA ASP A 162 -6.37 -8.82 8.60
C ASP A 162 -5.97 -8.73 10.07
N GLY A 163 -6.88 -8.19 10.90
CA GLY A 163 -6.54 -7.73 12.24
C GLY A 163 -5.40 -6.70 12.21
N SER A 164 -4.23 -7.04 12.75
CA SER A 164 -3.03 -6.18 12.77
C SER A 164 -2.01 -6.47 11.68
N ASP A 165 -2.19 -7.56 10.94
CA ASP A 165 -1.20 -8.04 9.98
C ASP A 165 -1.48 -7.46 8.60
N LEU A 166 -0.43 -6.88 7.98
CA LEU A 166 -0.53 -6.40 6.61
C LEU A 166 -0.55 -7.62 5.68
N VAL A 167 -1.70 -7.87 5.06
CA VAL A 167 -1.89 -9.01 4.15
C VAL A 167 -1.56 -8.61 2.73
N ASP A 168 -1.92 -7.40 2.32
CA ASP A 168 -1.76 -6.96 0.94
C ASP A 168 -1.60 -5.44 0.80
N LEU A 169 -1.01 -5.03 -0.31
CA LEU A 169 -0.77 -3.64 -0.64
C LEU A 169 -0.80 -3.42 -2.15
N ALA A 170 -1.44 -2.33 -2.59
CA ALA A 170 -1.61 -2.04 -4.00
C ALA A 170 -1.52 -0.54 -4.30
N PRO A 171 -1.07 -0.13 -5.49
CA PRO A 171 -0.52 -0.97 -6.54
C PRO A 171 0.87 -1.48 -6.19
N CYS A 172 1.22 -2.73 -6.51
CA CYS A 172 2.60 -3.21 -6.42
C CYS A 172 3.01 -3.96 -7.68
N HIS A 173 4.31 -4.03 -7.96
CA HIS A 173 4.83 -4.84 -9.06
C HIS A 173 5.38 -6.14 -8.49
N GLY A 174 4.71 -7.24 -8.79
CA GLY A 174 5.17 -8.59 -8.50
C GLY A 174 5.92 -9.19 -9.68
N ARG A 175 6.37 -10.44 -9.52
CA ARG A 175 6.99 -11.22 -10.60
C ARG A 175 5.99 -11.49 -11.74
N ASP A 176 4.72 -11.64 -11.39
CA ASP A 176 3.66 -12.06 -12.31
C ASP A 176 2.88 -10.90 -12.94
N GLY A 177 3.25 -9.65 -12.63
CA GLY A 177 2.62 -8.45 -13.19
C GLY A 177 2.42 -7.33 -12.17
N THR A 178 1.60 -6.36 -12.56
CA THR A 178 1.15 -5.30 -11.65
C THR A 178 -0.07 -5.78 -10.90
N TRP A 179 0.02 -5.80 -9.58
CA TRP A 179 -1.11 -6.01 -8.70
C TRP A 179 -1.83 -4.68 -8.52
N HIS A 180 -3.11 -4.64 -8.88
CA HIS A 180 -3.92 -3.43 -8.81
C HIS A 180 -4.77 -3.39 -7.53
N ILE A 181 -5.36 -2.21 -7.25
CA ILE A 181 -6.20 -2.00 -6.05
C ILE A 181 -7.43 -2.91 -6.11
N GLU A 182 -7.97 -3.08 -7.32
CA GLU A 182 -9.12 -3.90 -7.61
C GLU A 182 -8.84 -5.41 -7.34
N ASP A 183 -7.61 -5.85 -7.60
CA ASP A 183 -7.17 -7.23 -7.31
C ASP A 183 -7.08 -7.45 -5.79
N CYS A 184 -6.54 -6.47 -5.08
CA CYS A 184 -6.43 -6.47 -3.61
C CYS A 184 -7.81 -6.52 -2.95
N LEU A 185 -8.77 -5.71 -3.39
CA LEU A 185 -10.15 -5.76 -2.87
C LEU A 185 -10.87 -7.09 -3.21
N SER A 186 -10.49 -7.74 -4.33
CA SER A 186 -11.04 -9.05 -4.69
C SER A 186 -10.59 -10.18 -3.75
N VAL A 187 -9.50 -9.99 -2.98
CA VAL A 187 -9.07 -10.94 -1.95
C VAL A 187 -10.13 -11.03 -0.85
N VAL A 188 -10.64 -9.87 -0.42
CA VAL A 188 -11.69 -9.76 0.60
C VAL A 188 -12.98 -10.48 0.15
N ASP A 189 -13.38 -10.31 -1.10
CA ASP A 189 -14.54 -11.02 -1.66
C ASP A 189 -14.38 -12.54 -1.67
N ARG A 190 -13.18 -13.03 -1.99
CA ARG A 190 -12.90 -14.48 -2.08
C ARG A 190 -12.83 -15.11 -0.70
N ALA A 191 -12.18 -14.45 0.25
CA ALA A 191 -12.07 -14.94 1.63
C ALA A 191 -13.44 -15.15 2.29
N ALA A 192 -14.42 -14.29 1.99
CA ALA A 192 -15.79 -14.44 2.47
C ALA A 192 -16.58 -15.58 1.78
N SER A 193 -16.12 -16.04 0.61
CA SER A 193 -16.80 -17.05 -0.21
C SER A 193 -16.28 -18.46 0.02
N GLU A 194 -15.09 -18.63 0.58
CA GLU A 194 -14.59 -19.93 1.01
C GLU A 194 -15.15 -20.21 2.41
N PRO A 195 -16.18 -21.07 2.55
CA PRO A 195 -16.63 -21.46 3.87
C PRO A 195 -15.43 -22.06 4.58
N SER A 196 -15.10 -21.54 5.77
CA SER A 196 -14.11 -22.11 6.67
C SER A 196 -14.27 -23.62 6.61
N ARG A 197 -13.25 -24.30 6.08
CA ARG A 197 -13.22 -25.75 5.98
C ARG A 197 -13.10 -26.24 7.42
N GLU A 198 -14.22 -26.31 8.11
CA GLU A 198 -14.37 -27.00 9.39
C GLU A 198 -13.83 -28.40 9.10
N GLU A 199 -12.65 -28.68 9.66
CA GLU A 199 -12.14 -30.04 9.65
C GLU A 199 -13.25 -30.90 10.24
N PRO A 200 -13.70 -31.96 9.56
CA PRO A 200 -14.63 -32.88 10.17
C PRO A 200 -13.97 -33.36 11.46
N GLU A 201 -14.56 -32.99 12.60
CA GLU A 201 -14.33 -33.63 13.88
C GLU A 201 -14.63 -35.11 13.67
N ASP A 202 -13.59 -35.85 13.28
CA ASP A 202 -13.65 -37.27 13.04
C ASP A 202 -13.78 -37.94 14.41
N ALA A 203 -15.02 -38.00 14.87
CA ALA A 203 -15.72 -39.17 15.34
C ALA A 203 -14.82 -40.39 15.65
N ALA A 204 -13.94 -40.23 16.64
CA ALA A 204 -13.34 -41.35 17.36
C ALA A 204 -13.95 -41.47 18.77
N GLU A 205 -15.26 -41.22 18.89
CA GLU A 205 -16.06 -41.73 20.01
C GLU A 205 -16.35 -43.21 19.76
N ARG A 206 -15.29 -44.03 19.83
CA ARG A 206 -15.45 -45.49 19.86
C ARG A 206 -15.68 -45.86 21.31
N GLY A 207 -16.95 -45.76 21.73
CA GLY A 207 -17.41 -46.19 23.04
C GLY A 207 -16.89 -47.59 23.36
N GLU A 208 -16.10 -47.71 24.42
CA GLU A 208 -15.75 -49.00 25.00
C GLU A 208 -16.98 -49.54 25.74
N PRO A 209 -17.56 -50.69 25.33
CA PRO A 209 -18.65 -51.29 26.06
C PRO A 209 -18.10 -51.92 27.35
N THR A 210 -18.59 -51.44 28.48
CA THR A 210 -18.50 -52.11 29.79
C THR A 210 -19.04 -53.53 29.68
N ARG A 211 -18.16 -54.54 29.69
CA ARG A 211 -18.52 -55.93 29.99
C ARG A 211 -18.16 -56.26 31.44
N SER A 212 -19.17 -56.08 32.27
CA SER A 212 -19.31 -56.69 33.60
C SER A 212 -19.72 -58.16 33.46
N GLY A 213 -19.25 -59.02 34.36
CA GLY A 213 -19.67 -60.42 34.56
C GLY A 213 -18.56 -61.42 34.19
N ASP A 214 -17.75 -61.88 35.13
CA ASP A 214 -18.01 -63.03 36.02
C ASP A 214 -18.40 -64.31 35.26
N ASP A 215 -17.46 -65.25 35.12
CA ASP A 215 -17.61 -66.69 35.40
C ASP A 215 -16.26 -67.40 35.08
N PHE A 216 -15.48 -67.79 36.11
CA PHE A 216 -15.41 -69.14 36.68
C PHE A 216 -14.54 -70.16 35.90
N THR A 217 -13.31 -70.36 36.44
CA THR A 217 -12.42 -71.55 36.59
C THR A 217 -12.86 -72.91 35.98
N PRO A 218 -11.97 -73.89 35.61
CA PRO A 218 -10.79 -74.29 36.40
C PRO A 218 -9.53 -74.94 35.73
N ILE A 219 -8.43 -74.88 36.50
CA ILE A 219 -7.43 -75.93 36.90
C ILE A 219 -6.83 -76.90 35.84
N GLY A 220 -5.55 -76.68 35.54
CA GLY A 220 -4.43 -77.66 35.50
C GLY A 220 -4.24 -78.53 34.23
N PRO A 221 -3.19 -79.36 34.16
CA PRO A 221 -1.81 -79.20 34.68
C PRO A 221 -0.73 -79.63 33.64
N LEU A 222 0.55 -79.63 34.07
CA LEU A 222 1.72 -80.34 33.50
C LEU A 222 2.26 -79.84 32.15
N GLY A 223 3.56 -79.70 31.93
CA GLY A 223 4.73 -80.08 32.71
C GLY A 223 6.01 -79.72 31.93
N THR A 224 7.16 -79.95 32.59
CA THR A 224 8.43 -80.51 32.04
C THR A 224 9.10 -79.77 30.86
N GLU A 225 10.39 -79.49 30.79
CA GLU A 225 11.64 -79.87 31.46
C GLU A 225 12.72 -78.93 30.90
N GLY A 226 13.84 -78.72 31.62
CA GLY A 226 15.05 -78.15 31.01
C GLY A 226 16.04 -77.53 31.98
N GLU A 227 16.78 -78.37 32.72
CA GLU A 227 18.24 -78.29 32.88
C GLU A 227 18.78 -79.57 33.53
#